data_AF-A0A7T0BV42-F1
#
_entry.id   AF-A0A7T0BV42-F1
#
_cell.length_a   1.000
_cell.length_b   1.000
_cell.length_c   1.000
_cell.angle_alpha   90.00
_cell.angle_beta   90.00
_cell.angle_gamma   90.00
#
_symmetry.space_group_name_H-M   'P 1'
#
loop_
_entity.id
_entity.type
_entity.pdbx_description
1 polymer ?
#
loop_
_entity_poly.entity_id
_entity_poly.type
_entity_poly.pdbx_seq_one_letter_code
_entity_poly.pdbx_strand_id
1 'polypeptide(L)'
;MNEGQRIEQKAIRNLDQLKQRLFDHIREHPGTRVAFYGYTYQTASLVNEFYSVLGGRFVPVCIIDNRRAGEPGPVKSCAVLSFEDAEHLEPKIDLVAVLIDSPSLTGVLSQLAFSSFKAKEILFVHREAQPLAELEFAALAEETTEALNRHGSVWYTEEKNWYCCYQYLKQAATLEGDVAEFGVFQGGSAYFFAKAMQHFGLDEKLLFLYDTFNGIPQSSALDLVDVNDFSGNSLDRVKNLLGHFNNVRFIPGDVTTTFLASGEGPFCLVHVDCDQFEVTRFLCEQLYPRMVPGGILMFQNYSFGATLGERIAVDHFFQDKPEAVLLGYDGAAFVIKQ
;
A
#
# COMPACT_ATOMS: atom_id res chain seq x y z
N MET A 1 15.26 16.81 29.18
CA MET A 1 14.46 15.87 28.38
C MET A 1 13.33 16.66 27.76
N ASN A 2 13.29 16.80 26.44
CA ASN A 2 12.20 17.51 25.76
C ASN A 2 10.92 16.65 25.75
N GLU A 3 9.76 17.24 25.42
CA GLU A 3 8.48 16.51 25.43
C GLU A 3 8.47 15.29 24.51
N GLY A 4 9.10 15.39 23.32
CA GLY A 4 9.24 14.27 22.38
C GLY A 4 10.01 13.09 23.00
N GLN A 5 11.13 13.36 23.69
CA GLN A 5 11.92 12.34 24.40
C GLN A 5 11.15 11.72 25.57
N ARG A 6 10.26 12.48 26.23
CA ARG A 6 9.40 11.95 27.31
C ARG A 6 8.30 11.03 26.76
N ILE A 7 7.75 11.33 25.58
CA ILE A 7 6.74 10.49 24.90
C ILE A 7 7.41 9.21 24.36
N GLU A 8 8.56 9.35 23.70
CA GLU A 8 9.39 8.25 23.21
C GLU A 8 9.72 7.22 24.29
N GLN A 9 10.05 7.65 25.51
CA GLN A 9 10.32 6.76 26.64
C GLN A 9 9.10 5.97 27.14
N LYS A 10 7.88 6.40 26.80
CA LYS A 10 6.65 5.67 27.13
C LYS A 10 6.25 4.66 26.04
N ALA A 11 6.83 4.77 24.85
CA ALA A 11 6.50 3.88 23.74
C ALA A 11 6.97 2.45 24.03
N ILE A 12 6.07 1.50 23.88
CA ILE A 12 6.35 0.07 23.96
C ILE A 12 6.69 -0.41 22.55
N ARG A 13 7.91 -0.87 22.30
CA ARG A 13 8.41 -1.15 20.95
C ARG A 13 8.30 -2.62 20.52
N ASN A 14 8.07 -3.53 21.47
CA ASN A 14 7.92 -4.95 21.17
C ASN A 14 7.10 -5.66 22.26
N LEU A 15 6.79 -6.94 22.00
CA LEU A 15 5.99 -7.76 22.92
C LEU A 15 6.65 -7.97 24.29
N ASP A 16 7.98 -8.11 24.37
CA ASP A 16 8.65 -8.31 25.66
C ASP A 16 8.58 -7.06 26.54
N GLN A 17 8.76 -5.88 25.96
CA GLN A 17 8.52 -4.61 26.64
C GLN A 17 7.07 -4.45 27.08
N LEU A 18 6.11 -4.91 26.25
CA LEU A 18 4.68 -4.88 26.59
C LEU A 18 4.39 -5.76 27.80
N LYS A 19 4.90 -6.99 27.80
CA LYS A 19 4.78 -7.94 28.91
C LYS A 19 5.37 -7.35 30.18
N GLN A 20 6.59 -6.81 30.12
CA GLN A 20 7.24 -6.21 31.27
C GLN A 20 6.44 -5.02 31.82
N ARG A 21 5.96 -4.12 30.96
CA ARG A 21 5.12 -2.98 31.35
C ARG A 21 3.81 -3.42 32.00
N LEU A 22 3.16 -4.42 31.43
CA LEU A 22 1.92 -4.97 31.99
C LEU A 22 2.18 -5.61 33.36
N PHE A 23 3.29 -6.36 33.49
CA PHE A 23 3.70 -6.98 34.74
C PHE A 23 3.93 -5.94 35.85
N ASP A 24 4.70 -4.89 35.54
CA ASP A 24 5.01 -3.81 36.47
C ASP A 24 3.73 -3.04 36.86
N HIS A 25 2.86 -2.74 35.89
CA HIS A 25 1.57 -2.10 36.15
C HIS A 25 0.71 -2.90 37.15
N ILE A 26 0.57 -4.21 36.96
CA ILE A 26 -0.23 -5.06 37.86
C ILE A 26 0.41 -5.18 39.24
N ARG A 27 1.75 -5.18 39.33
CA ARG A 27 2.45 -5.17 40.61
C ARG A 27 2.20 -3.90 41.41
N GLU A 28 2.17 -2.75 40.74
CA GLU A 28 1.89 -1.45 41.32
C GLU A 28 0.39 -1.27 41.64
N HIS A 29 -0.48 -1.91 40.86
CA HIS A 29 -1.95 -1.84 40.99
C HIS A 29 -2.57 -3.25 41.09
N PRO A 30 -2.39 -3.97 42.22
CA PRO A 30 -2.98 -5.30 42.39
C PRO A 30 -4.50 -5.27 42.27
N GLY A 31 -5.07 -6.25 41.56
CA GLY A 31 -6.52 -6.33 41.33
C GLY A 31 -7.00 -5.61 40.08
N THR A 32 -6.12 -4.97 39.30
CA THR A 32 -6.46 -4.44 37.97
C THR A 32 -7.12 -5.52 37.11
N ARG A 33 -8.32 -5.21 36.61
CA ARG A 33 -9.10 -6.07 35.72
C ARG A 33 -8.63 -5.90 34.28
N VAL A 34 -7.93 -6.91 33.78
CA VAL A 34 -7.26 -6.85 32.46
C VAL A 34 -8.07 -7.62 31.43
N ALA A 35 -8.39 -6.99 30.31
CA ALA A 35 -8.84 -7.68 29.12
C ALA A 35 -7.69 -7.77 28.11
N PHE A 36 -7.68 -8.86 27.35
CA PHE A 36 -6.66 -9.12 26.34
C PHE A 36 -7.27 -9.11 24.96
N TYR A 37 -6.71 -8.33 24.04
CA TYR A 37 -7.18 -8.36 22.67
C TYR A 37 -6.43 -9.44 21.87
N GLY A 38 -7.19 -10.32 21.20
CA GLY A 38 -6.69 -11.32 20.28
C GLY A 38 -6.65 -12.75 20.81
N TYR A 39 -7.34 -13.65 20.08
CA TYR A 39 -7.26 -15.08 20.28
C TYR A 39 -5.92 -15.63 19.74
N THR A 40 -4.88 -15.66 20.58
CA THR A 40 -3.54 -16.11 20.16
C THR A 40 -2.88 -17.00 21.21
N TYR A 41 -1.88 -17.79 20.78
CA TYR A 41 -1.03 -18.56 21.68
C TYR A 41 -0.25 -17.65 22.64
N GLN A 42 0.18 -16.47 22.16
CA GLN A 42 0.89 -15.46 22.95
C GLN A 42 0.00 -14.95 24.10
N THR A 43 -1.27 -14.65 23.81
CA THR A 43 -2.26 -14.28 24.83
C THR A 43 -2.38 -15.35 25.89
N ALA A 44 -2.54 -16.61 25.46
CA ALA A 44 -2.70 -17.74 26.37
C ALA A 44 -1.48 -17.96 27.27
N SER A 45 -0.28 -17.94 26.67
CA SER A 45 0.98 -18.09 27.38
C SER A 45 1.16 -17.01 28.43
N LEU A 46 0.90 -15.75 28.09
CA LEU A 46 1.08 -14.62 29.00
C LEU A 46 0.13 -14.68 30.20
N VAL A 47 -1.15 -14.95 29.94
CA VAL A 47 -2.15 -15.04 31.01
C VAL A 47 -1.80 -16.17 31.98
N ASN A 48 -1.40 -17.34 31.48
CA ASN A 48 -0.99 -18.47 32.31
C ASN A 48 0.29 -18.16 33.13
N GLU A 49 1.28 -17.53 32.50
CA GLU A 49 2.52 -17.08 33.16
C GLU A 49 2.20 -16.09 34.30
N PHE A 50 1.35 -15.10 34.03
CA PHE A 50 1.00 -14.08 35.02
C PHE A 50 0.19 -14.65 36.16
N TYR A 51 -0.72 -15.58 35.90
CA TYR A 51 -1.39 -16.33 36.97
C TYR A 51 -0.40 -17.08 37.86
N SER A 52 0.60 -17.74 37.27
CA SER A 52 1.63 -18.48 38.01
C SER A 52 2.49 -17.56 38.89
N VAL A 53 2.89 -16.40 38.35
CA VAL A 53 3.85 -15.49 39.02
C VAL A 53 3.16 -14.50 39.97
N LEU A 54 2.04 -13.91 39.56
CA LEU A 54 1.34 -12.85 40.30
C LEU A 54 0.19 -13.39 41.17
N GLY A 55 -0.28 -14.60 40.91
CA GLY A 55 -1.36 -15.23 41.65
C GLY A 55 -2.63 -14.38 41.67
N GLY A 56 -3.25 -14.27 42.85
CA GLY A 56 -4.50 -13.50 43.04
C GLY A 56 -4.38 -11.99 42.84
N ARG A 57 -3.19 -11.44 42.56
CA ARG A 57 -3.02 -10.02 42.21
C ARG A 57 -3.42 -9.73 40.77
N PHE A 58 -3.44 -10.75 39.91
CA PHE A 58 -3.80 -10.63 38.50
C PHE A 58 -5.23 -11.09 38.27
N VAL A 59 -6.04 -10.23 37.66
CA VAL A 59 -7.47 -10.47 37.41
C VAL A 59 -7.74 -10.34 35.91
N PRO A 60 -7.51 -11.39 35.10
CA PRO A 60 -7.90 -11.35 33.70
C PRO A 60 -9.41 -11.59 33.59
N VAL A 61 -10.08 -10.78 32.78
CA VAL A 61 -11.54 -10.75 32.68
C VAL A 61 -12.02 -11.53 31.47
N CYS A 62 -11.48 -11.20 30.30
CA CYS A 62 -11.91 -11.76 29.04
C CYS A 62 -10.82 -11.63 27.97
N ILE A 63 -11.00 -12.37 26.88
CA ILE A 63 -10.29 -12.19 25.63
C ILE A 63 -11.26 -11.52 24.66
N ILE A 64 -10.87 -10.39 24.07
CA ILE A 64 -11.67 -9.65 23.10
C ILE A 64 -11.26 -10.13 21.70
N ASP A 65 -12.20 -10.73 20.97
CA ASP A 65 -12.03 -11.13 19.59
C ASP A 65 -13.39 -11.18 18.89
N ASN A 66 -13.66 -10.19 18.02
CA ASN A 66 -14.94 -10.08 17.30
C ASN A 66 -15.26 -11.28 16.41
N ARG A 67 -14.24 -12.01 15.92
CA ARG A 67 -14.46 -13.12 14.99
C ARG A 67 -14.72 -14.44 15.71
N ARG A 68 -14.25 -14.56 16.94
CA ARG A 68 -14.28 -15.81 17.73
C ARG A 68 -15.10 -15.68 19.02
N ALA A 69 -15.92 -14.64 19.12
CA ALA A 69 -16.80 -14.43 20.27
C ALA A 69 -17.67 -15.66 20.53
N GLY A 70 -17.73 -16.10 21.79
CA GLY A 70 -18.45 -17.30 22.20
C GLY A 70 -17.71 -18.63 21.98
N GLU A 71 -16.55 -18.64 21.31
CA GLU A 71 -15.70 -19.83 21.24
C GLU A 71 -15.03 -20.12 22.61
N PRO A 72 -14.73 -21.39 22.93
CA PRO A 72 -13.89 -21.72 24.08
C PRO A 72 -12.53 -21.00 23.97
N GLY A 73 -12.23 -20.16 24.95
CA GLY A 73 -11.01 -19.36 24.93
C GLY A 73 -9.73 -20.18 25.10
N PRO A 74 -8.58 -19.67 24.63
CA PRO A 74 -7.29 -20.33 24.79
C PRO A 74 -6.83 -20.30 26.26
N VAL A 75 -7.50 -19.53 27.10
CA VAL A 75 -7.38 -19.53 28.56
C VAL A 75 -8.71 -19.97 29.13
N LYS A 76 -8.75 -21.12 29.82
CA LYS A 76 -10.00 -21.67 30.38
C LYS A 76 -10.73 -20.74 31.35
N SER A 77 -10.02 -19.83 32.02
CA SER A 77 -10.58 -18.89 32.97
C SER A 77 -11.11 -17.59 32.33
N CYS A 78 -10.96 -17.40 31.01
CA CYS A 78 -11.40 -16.19 30.31
C CYS A 78 -12.35 -16.54 29.17
N ALA A 79 -13.54 -15.94 29.18
CA ALA A 79 -14.44 -16.01 28.03
C ALA A 79 -13.87 -15.22 26.84
N VAL A 80 -14.14 -15.69 25.62
CA VAL A 80 -13.88 -14.92 24.40
C VAL A 80 -15.15 -14.15 24.06
N LEU A 81 -15.04 -12.83 24.05
CA LEU A 81 -16.17 -11.93 23.86
C LEU A 81 -15.96 -11.10 22.61
N SER A 82 -17.08 -10.70 22.00
CA SER A 82 -17.04 -9.61 21.03
C SER A 82 -16.67 -8.31 21.75
N PHE A 83 -16.30 -7.31 20.98
CA PHE A 83 -16.01 -5.98 21.49
C PHE A 83 -17.23 -5.39 22.18
N GLU A 84 -18.40 -5.51 21.55
CA GLU A 84 -19.68 -5.04 22.09
C GLU A 84 -20.01 -5.75 23.42
N ASP A 85 -19.86 -7.07 23.50
CA ASP A 85 -20.11 -7.80 24.75
C ASP A 85 -19.13 -7.39 25.87
N ALA A 86 -17.85 -7.19 25.51
CA ALA A 86 -16.82 -6.78 26.45
C ALA A 86 -17.08 -5.36 27.02
N GLU A 87 -17.64 -4.44 26.23
CA GLU A 87 -18.04 -3.10 26.69
C GLU A 87 -19.10 -3.12 27.79
N HIS A 88 -19.98 -4.12 27.77
CA HIS A 88 -21.11 -4.24 28.69
C HIS A 88 -20.78 -5.06 29.95
N LEU A 89 -19.55 -5.52 30.12
CA LEU A 89 -19.15 -6.29 31.31
C LEU A 89 -19.22 -5.47 32.59
N GLU A 90 -19.81 -6.09 33.61
CA GLU A 90 -19.75 -5.62 34.99
C GLU A 90 -19.12 -6.70 35.90
N PRO A 91 -18.09 -6.38 36.68
CA PRO A 91 -17.59 -5.02 36.90
C PRO A 91 -16.57 -4.61 35.81
N LYS A 92 -16.63 -3.35 35.35
CA LYS A 92 -15.88 -2.81 34.18
C LYS A 92 -14.38 -3.16 34.04
N ILE A 93 -13.89 -3.25 32.81
CA ILE A 93 -12.46 -3.48 32.52
C ILE A 93 -11.64 -2.23 32.86
N ASP A 94 -10.50 -2.40 33.55
CA ASP A 94 -9.61 -1.30 33.93
C ASP A 94 -8.54 -1.04 32.87
N LEU A 95 -8.00 -2.12 32.27
CA LEU A 95 -6.87 -2.09 31.33
C LEU A 95 -7.10 -3.05 30.17
N VAL A 96 -6.81 -2.60 28.94
CA VAL A 96 -6.75 -3.48 27.76
C VAL A 96 -5.29 -3.65 27.33
N ALA A 97 -4.86 -4.91 27.26
CA ALA A 97 -3.56 -5.28 26.70
C ALA A 97 -3.73 -5.85 25.28
N VAL A 98 -3.18 -5.18 24.29
CA VAL A 98 -3.22 -5.63 22.89
C VAL A 98 -1.93 -6.40 22.58
N LEU A 99 -2.01 -7.72 22.65
CA LEU A 99 -0.85 -8.62 22.50
C LEU A 99 -0.63 -9.08 21.06
N ILE A 100 -1.43 -8.57 20.12
CA ILE A 100 -1.28 -8.93 18.71
C ILE A 100 -0.20 -8.07 18.08
N ASP A 101 0.82 -8.72 17.57
CA ASP A 101 1.81 -8.14 16.68
C ASP A 101 1.43 -8.46 15.23
N SER A 102 0.37 -7.81 14.74
CA SER A 102 -0.23 -8.07 13.43
C SER A 102 -0.61 -6.75 12.75
N PRO A 103 -0.61 -6.68 11.41
CA PRO A 103 -1.18 -5.55 10.67
C PRO A 103 -2.67 -5.28 10.98
N SER A 104 -3.39 -6.21 11.62
CA SER A 104 -4.71 -5.95 12.18
C SER A 104 -4.72 -4.97 13.37
N LEU A 105 -3.57 -4.68 13.98
CA LEU A 105 -3.42 -3.78 15.13
C LEU A 105 -4.07 -2.41 14.88
N THR A 106 -3.93 -1.83 13.68
CA THR A 106 -4.55 -0.55 13.35
C THR A 106 -6.07 -0.63 13.36
N GLY A 107 -6.65 -1.72 12.85
CA GLY A 107 -8.09 -1.97 12.92
C GLY A 107 -8.59 -2.13 14.35
N VAL A 108 -7.82 -2.84 15.18
CA VAL A 108 -8.10 -3.01 16.62
C VAL A 108 -8.06 -1.67 17.36
N LEU A 109 -7.00 -0.90 17.15
CA LEU A 109 -6.81 0.40 17.79
C LEU A 109 -7.85 1.42 17.30
N SER A 110 -8.25 1.37 16.03
CA SER A 110 -9.35 2.19 15.51
C SER A 110 -10.67 1.85 16.19
N GLN A 111 -11.01 0.56 16.32
CA GLN A 111 -12.22 0.15 17.04
C GLN A 111 -12.19 0.63 18.49
N LEU A 112 -11.08 0.45 19.20
CA LEU A 112 -10.89 0.97 20.56
C LEU A 112 -11.04 2.50 20.63
N ALA A 113 -10.43 3.23 19.69
CA ALA A 113 -10.44 4.70 19.69
C ALA A 113 -11.84 5.31 19.49
N PHE A 114 -12.71 4.63 18.74
CA PHE A 114 -14.08 5.09 18.49
C PHE A 114 -15.13 4.38 19.36
N SER A 115 -14.69 3.54 20.28
CA SER A 115 -15.57 2.81 21.20
C SER A 115 -15.93 3.63 22.44
N SER A 116 -16.98 3.19 23.15
CA SER A 116 -17.35 3.73 24.46
C SER A 116 -16.55 3.10 25.61
N PHE A 117 -15.64 2.18 25.26
CA PHE A 117 -14.83 1.37 26.16
C PHE A 117 -14.09 2.23 27.18
N LYS A 118 -14.58 2.24 28.42
CA LYS A 118 -14.04 3.05 29.54
C LYS A 118 -12.81 2.42 30.19
N ALA A 119 -11.92 1.82 29.41
CA ALA A 119 -10.62 1.44 29.94
C ALA A 119 -9.91 2.70 30.41
N LYS A 120 -9.34 2.66 31.62
CA LYS A 120 -8.54 3.78 32.11
C LYS A 120 -7.21 3.88 31.34
N GLU A 121 -6.76 2.77 30.77
CA GLU A 121 -5.48 2.66 30.08
C GLU A 121 -5.51 1.58 28.99
N ILE A 122 -4.71 1.76 27.94
CA ILE A 122 -4.48 0.78 26.86
C ILE A 122 -2.97 0.61 26.72
N LEU A 123 -2.49 -0.64 26.75
CA LEU A 123 -1.09 -0.96 26.46
C LEU A 123 -1.00 -1.74 25.14
N PHE A 124 -0.19 -1.23 24.21
CA PHE A 124 0.01 -1.83 22.89
C PHE A 124 1.43 -1.53 22.37
N VAL A 125 1.87 -2.35 21.41
CA VAL A 125 3.15 -2.14 20.72
C VAL A 125 3.00 -1.00 19.72
N HIS A 126 3.77 0.07 19.90
CA HIS A 126 3.80 1.23 19.01
C HIS A 126 4.76 0.92 17.85
N ARG A 127 4.20 0.73 16.64
CA ARG A 127 4.98 0.61 15.41
C ARG A 127 4.76 1.85 14.55
N GLU A 128 5.81 2.25 13.83
CA GLU A 128 5.65 3.17 12.72
C GLU A 128 4.80 2.50 11.64
N ALA A 129 3.89 3.25 11.03
CA ALA A 129 3.19 2.77 9.85
C ALA A 129 4.22 2.55 8.75
N GLN A 130 4.35 1.30 8.31
CA GLN A 130 5.13 0.97 7.12
C GLN A 130 4.13 0.84 5.95
N PRO A 131 4.12 1.77 4.99
CA PRO A 131 3.12 1.75 3.92
C PRO A 131 3.12 0.42 3.14
N LEU A 132 4.30 -0.17 2.94
CA LEU A 132 4.49 -1.46 2.27
C LEU A 132 3.94 -2.66 3.06
N ALA A 133 3.66 -2.50 4.36
CA ALA A 133 3.08 -3.53 5.20
C ALA A 133 1.53 -3.52 5.20
N GLU A 134 0.90 -2.68 4.35
CA GLU A 134 -0.54 -2.75 4.10
C GLU A 134 -0.89 -4.14 3.54
N LEU A 135 -1.74 -4.89 4.26
CA LEU A 135 -2.03 -6.30 3.97
C LEU A 135 -2.49 -6.55 2.53
N GLU A 136 -3.40 -5.71 2.03
CA GLU A 136 -3.96 -5.83 0.69
C GLU A 136 -2.89 -5.61 -0.38
N PHE A 137 -2.08 -4.56 -0.20
CA PHE A 137 -0.94 -4.27 -1.09
C PHE A 137 0.11 -5.39 -1.04
N ALA A 138 0.54 -5.81 0.14
CA ALA A 138 1.58 -6.82 0.30
C ALA A 138 1.20 -8.15 -0.37
N ALA A 139 -0.06 -8.57 -0.24
CA ALA A 139 -0.57 -9.77 -0.92
C ALA A 139 -0.55 -9.62 -2.45
N LEU A 140 -0.94 -8.45 -2.98
CA LEU A 140 -0.89 -8.18 -4.42
C LEU A 140 0.55 -8.13 -4.97
N ALA A 141 1.47 -7.54 -4.21
CA ALA A 141 2.89 -7.47 -4.57
C ALA A 141 3.53 -8.86 -4.59
N GLU A 142 3.21 -9.72 -3.61
CA GLU A 142 3.65 -11.11 -3.56
C GLU A 142 3.12 -11.91 -4.76
N GLU A 143 1.80 -11.87 -5.02
CA GLU A 143 1.19 -12.57 -6.15
C GLU A 143 1.78 -12.10 -7.50
N THR A 144 1.98 -10.79 -7.65
CA THR A 144 2.60 -10.21 -8.85
C THR A 144 4.03 -10.72 -9.01
N THR A 145 4.83 -10.71 -7.95
CA THR A 145 6.21 -11.22 -7.97
C THR A 145 6.27 -12.68 -8.38
N GLU A 146 5.39 -13.52 -7.81
CA GLU A 146 5.28 -14.93 -8.18
C GLU A 146 4.89 -15.14 -9.65
N ALA A 147 3.94 -14.35 -10.17
CA ALA A 147 3.54 -14.41 -11.56
C ALA A 147 4.68 -13.99 -12.50
N LEU A 148 5.33 -12.86 -12.23
CA LEU A 148 6.44 -12.37 -13.06
C LEU A 148 7.61 -13.37 -13.07
N ASN A 149 7.95 -13.96 -11.91
CA ASN A 149 8.95 -15.02 -11.81
C ASN A 149 8.58 -16.27 -12.63
N ARG A 150 7.32 -16.73 -12.56
CA ARG A 150 6.84 -17.89 -13.33
C ARG A 150 6.93 -17.67 -14.84
N HIS A 151 6.67 -16.44 -15.29
CA HIS A 151 6.78 -16.06 -16.70
C HIS A 151 8.21 -15.67 -17.12
N GLY A 152 9.16 -15.71 -16.18
CA GLY A 152 10.55 -15.31 -16.41
C GLY A 152 10.68 -13.85 -16.83
N SER A 153 9.75 -12.99 -16.46
CA SER A 153 9.74 -11.57 -16.80
C SER A 153 10.84 -10.83 -16.02
N VAL A 154 11.42 -9.80 -16.61
CA VAL A 154 12.37 -8.89 -15.97
C VAL A 154 11.67 -7.57 -15.73
N TRP A 155 11.80 -7.03 -14.52
CA TRP A 155 11.29 -5.72 -14.15
C TRP A 155 12.30 -5.01 -13.25
N TYR A 156 12.24 -3.67 -13.24
CA TYR A 156 13.17 -2.83 -12.47
C TYR A 156 12.48 -2.07 -11.33
N THR A 157 11.14 -2.02 -11.33
CA THR A 157 10.36 -1.38 -10.28
C THR A 157 10.50 -2.12 -8.96
N GLU A 158 10.61 -1.37 -7.87
CA GLU A 158 10.60 -1.89 -6.50
C GLU A 158 9.17 -1.84 -5.92
N GLU A 159 8.96 -2.44 -4.73
CA GLU A 159 7.67 -2.41 -4.04
C GLU A 159 7.14 -0.98 -3.81
N LYS A 160 8.01 0.00 -3.57
CA LYS A 160 7.60 1.40 -3.41
C LYS A 160 6.92 1.97 -4.67
N ASN A 161 7.36 1.55 -5.86
CA ASN A 161 6.76 1.98 -7.13
C ASN A 161 5.36 1.39 -7.28
N TRP A 162 5.23 0.07 -7.04
CA TRP A 162 3.94 -0.59 -7.04
C TRP A 162 3.01 -0.04 -5.96
N TYR A 163 3.53 0.35 -4.80
CA TYR A 163 2.72 0.97 -3.75
C TYR A 163 2.14 2.30 -4.21
N CYS A 164 2.93 3.14 -4.89
CA CYS A 164 2.43 4.38 -5.47
C CYS A 164 1.38 4.11 -6.55
N CYS A 165 1.63 3.15 -7.45
CA CYS A 165 0.65 2.71 -8.45
C CYS A 165 -0.68 2.26 -7.79
N TYR A 166 -0.60 1.46 -6.73
CA TYR A 166 -1.75 1.00 -5.95
C TYR A 166 -2.53 2.16 -5.32
N GLN A 167 -1.84 3.10 -4.67
CA GLN A 167 -2.47 4.27 -4.03
C GLN A 167 -3.13 5.20 -5.06
N TYR A 168 -2.46 5.46 -6.19
CA TYR A 168 -3.01 6.31 -7.25
C TYR A 168 -4.20 5.67 -7.96
N LEU A 169 -4.14 4.36 -8.21
CA LEU A 169 -5.28 3.62 -8.74
C LEU A 169 -6.45 3.60 -7.74
N LYS A 170 -6.18 3.40 -6.45
CA LYS A 170 -7.19 3.46 -5.38
C LYS A 170 -7.87 4.83 -5.34
N GLN A 171 -7.12 5.90 -5.51
CA GLN A 171 -7.64 7.27 -5.58
C GLN A 171 -8.48 7.49 -6.86
N ALA A 172 -8.00 7.00 -8.01
CA ALA A 172 -8.65 7.16 -9.30
C ALA A 172 -9.83 6.20 -9.53
N ALA A 173 -10.02 5.19 -8.67
CA ALA A 173 -11.01 4.12 -8.82
C ALA A 173 -12.45 4.64 -9.00
N THR A 174 -12.80 5.74 -8.34
CA THR A 174 -14.14 6.33 -8.37
C THR A 174 -14.35 7.34 -9.50
N LEU A 175 -13.29 7.73 -10.20
CA LEU A 175 -13.37 8.69 -11.31
C LEU A 175 -13.81 8.00 -12.59
N GLU A 176 -14.42 8.74 -13.52
CA GLU A 176 -14.64 8.26 -14.89
C GLU A 176 -13.33 8.22 -15.69
N GLY A 177 -13.27 7.43 -16.76
CA GLY A 177 -12.08 7.30 -17.61
C GLY A 177 -11.23 6.06 -17.31
N ASP A 178 -10.33 5.77 -18.23
CA ASP A 178 -9.52 4.54 -18.26
C ASP A 178 -8.12 4.74 -17.68
N VAL A 179 -7.35 3.64 -17.61
CA VAL A 179 -5.96 3.63 -17.18
C VAL A 179 -5.05 3.42 -18.38
N ALA A 180 -3.92 4.11 -18.44
CA ALA A 180 -2.91 3.88 -19.47
C ALA A 180 -1.49 3.82 -18.91
N GLU A 181 -0.65 3.00 -19.54
CA GLU A 181 0.79 2.94 -19.33
C GLU A 181 1.52 3.18 -20.65
N PHE A 182 2.54 4.03 -20.60
CA PHE A 182 3.42 4.37 -21.71
C PHE A 182 4.84 3.96 -21.38
N GLY A 183 5.38 2.97 -22.09
CA GLY A 183 6.58 2.25 -21.68
C GLY A 183 6.19 1.10 -20.74
N VAL A 184 6.09 -0.09 -21.33
CA VAL A 184 5.56 -1.31 -20.69
C VAL A 184 6.70 -2.30 -20.43
N PHE A 185 7.73 -2.31 -21.30
CA PHE A 185 8.79 -3.31 -21.30
C PHE A 185 8.18 -4.72 -21.17
N GLN A 186 8.69 -5.57 -20.27
CA GLN A 186 8.19 -6.94 -20.10
C GLN A 186 6.88 -7.02 -19.27
N GLY A 187 6.25 -5.90 -18.95
CA GLY A 187 4.91 -5.83 -18.38
C GLY A 187 4.84 -5.99 -16.85
N GLY A 188 5.91 -5.69 -16.12
CA GLY A 188 5.94 -5.80 -14.65
C GLY A 188 4.90 -4.91 -13.96
N SER A 189 4.97 -3.60 -14.23
CA SER A 189 4.02 -2.59 -13.76
C SER A 189 2.62 -2.78 -14.38
N ALA A 190 2.53 -3.06 -15.69
CA ALA A 190 1.27 -3.42 -16.34
C ALA A 190 0.52 -4.56 -15.63
N TYR A 191 1.24 -5.64 -15.25
CA TYR A 191 0.65 -6.77 -14.54
C TYR A 191 0.15 -6.36 -13.16
N PHE A 192 0.95 -5.57 -12.45
CA PHE A 192 0.56 -5.03 -11.16
C PHE A 192 -0.71 -4.17 -11.27
N PHE A 193 -0.80 -3.27 -12.27
CA PHE A 193 -2.00 -2.49 -12.54
C PHE A 193 -3.21 -3.38 -12.83
N ALA A 194 -3.08 -4.36 -13.71
CA ALA A 194 -4.18 -5.28 -14.04
C ALA A 194 -4.68 -6.05 -12.80
N LYS A 195 -3.77 -6.50 -11.93
CA LYS A 195 -4.10 -7.14 -10.65
C LYS A 195 -4.77 -6.20 -9.66
N ALA A 196 -4.24 -4.99 -9.49
CA ALA A 196 -4.82 -4.00 -8.61
C ALA A 196 -6.21 -3.55 -9.09
N MET A 197 -6.41 -3.39 -10.40
CA MET A 197 -7.72 -3.10 -11.00
C MET A 197 -8.72 -4.21 -10.71
N GLN A 198 -8.32 -5.48 -10.89
CA GLN A 198 -9.15 -6.63 -10.53
C GLN A 198 -9.50 -6.64 -9.03
N HIS A 199 -8.52 -6.37 -8.16
CA HIS A 199 -8.72 -6.30 -6.72
C HIS A 199 -9.73 -5.23 -6.31
N PHE A 200 -9.69 -4.07 -6.97
CA PHE A 200 -10.64 -2.97 -6.73
C PHE A 200 -11.98 -3.12 -7.47
N GLY A 201 -12.19 -4.21 -8.21
CA GLY A 201 -13.44 -4.45 -8.95
C GLY A 201 -13.65 -3.46 -10.12
N LEU A 202 -12.57 -3.04 -10.78
CA LEU A 202 -12.59 -2.08 -11.89
C LEU A 202 -12.72 -2.76 -13.26
N ASP A 203 -13.61 -3.75 -13.38
CA ASP A 203 -13.75 -4.60 -14.57
C ASP A 203 -14.21 -3.83 -15.83
N GLU A 204 -14.92 -2.71 -15.63
CA GLU A 204 -15.42 -1.84 -16.70
C GLU A 204 -14.37 -0.86 -17.25
N LYS A 205 -13.25 -0.66 -16.52
CA LYS A 205 -12.15 0.22 -16.97
C LYS A 205 -11.15 -0.57 -17.78
N LEU A 206 -10.66 0.06 -18.85
CA LEU A 206 -9.59 -0.49 -19.67
C LEU A 206 -8.20 -0.08 -19.15
N LEU A 207 -7.23 -0.98 -19.33
CA LEU A 207 -5.81 -0.71 -19.19
C LEU A 207 -5.16 -0.71 -20.58
N PHE A 208 -4.79 0.46 -21.08
CA PHE A 208 -4.09 0.62 -22.35
C PHE A 208 -2.57 0.58 -22.16
N LEU A 209 -1.90 -0.27 -22.93
CA LEU A 209 -0.46 -0.51 -22.84
C LEU A 209 0.20 -0.07 -24.15
N TYR A 210 0.87 1.09 -24.13
CA TYR A 210 1.58 1.67 -25.27
C TYR A 210 3.08 1.40 -25.16
N ASP A 211 3.64 0.68 -26.13
CA ASP A 211 5.09 0.40 -26.19
C ASP A 211 5.48 0.04 -27.63
N THR A 212 6.74 0.25 -27.98
CA THR A 212 7.31 -0.25 -29.24
C THR A 212 7.40 -1.78 -29.25
N PHE A 213 7.51 -2.38 -28.06
CA PHE A 213 7.88 -3.76 -27.75
C PHE A 213 9.18 -4.19 -28.44
N ASN A 214 10.03 -3.23 -28.79
CA ASN A 214 11.28 -3.43 -29.51
C ASN A 214 12.39 -2.47 -29.02
N GLY A 215 12.22 -1.94 -27.81
CA GLY A 215 13.17 -1.03 -27.17
C GLY A 215 13.03 0.42 -27.62
N ILE A 216 13.98 1.23 -27.21
CA ILE A 216 13.99 2.67 -27.45
C ILE A 216 14.19 2.99 -28.94
N PRO A 217 13.27 3.74 -29.58
CA PRO A 217 13.34 3.99 -31.02
C PRO A 217 14.26 5.16 -31.41
N GLN A 218 14.46 6.12 -30.51
CA GLN A 218 15.25 7.34 -30.75
C GLN A 218 15.77 7.87 -29.43
N SER A 219 16.91 8.56 -29.39
CA SER A 219 17.43 9.26 -28.20
C SER A 219 17.95 10.65 -28.56
N SER A 220 17.97 11.56 -27.58
CA SER A 220 18.49 12.92 -27.70
C SER A 220 19.77 13.11 -26.89
N ALA A 221 20.41 14.28 -27.02
CA ALA A 221 21.58 14.63 -26.22
C ALA A 221 21.30 14.79 -24.71
N LEU A 222 20.04 14.80 -24.29
CA LEU A 222 19.62 14.89 -22.89
C LEU A 222 19.39 13.52 -22.25
N ASP A 223 19.41 12.45 -23.05
CA ASP A 223 19.08 11.11 -22.61
C ASP A 223 20.36 10.28 -22.42
N LEU A 224 20.42 9.49 -21.34
CA LEU A 224 21.52 8.57 -21.09
C LEU A 224 21.22 7.12 -21.49
N VAL A 225 19.98 6.85 -21.92
CA VAL A 225 19.54 5.57 -22.48
C VAL A 225 19.78 5.57 -23.99
N ASP A 226 20.29 4.45 -24.50
CA ASP A 226 20.68 4.29 -25.89
C ASP A 226 19.55 3.71 -26.75
N VAL A 227 19.63 3.95 -28.06
CA VAL A 227 18.71 3.32 -29.03
C VAL A 227 18.83 1.79 -28.95
N ASN A 228 17.69 1.11 -28.91
CA ASN A 228 17.53 -0.33 -28.66
C ASN A 228 17.80 -0.80 -27.22
N ASP A 229 18.06 0.08 -26.26
CA ASP A 229 17.90 -0.32 -24.86
C ASP A 229 16.48 -0.85 -24.64
N PHE A 230 16.35 -1.85 -23.76
CA PHE A 230 15.11 -2.59 -23.52
C PHE A 230 14.56 -3.40 -24.71
N SER A 231 15.32 -3.58 -25.79
CA SER A 231 14.91 -4.38 -26.97
C SER A 231 14.77 -5.89 -26.72
N GLY A 232 15.21 -6.41 -25.57
CA GLY A 232 15.04 -7.82 -25.16
C GLY A 232 13.59 -8.22 -24.79
N ASN A 233 12.61 -7.50 -25.34
CA ASN A 233 11.19 -7.65 -25.08
C ASN A 233 10.42 -7.96 -26.38
N SER A 234 9.18 -8.45 -26.26
CA SER A 234 8.30 -8.63 -27.41
C SER A 234 6.84 -8.54 -27.01
N LEU A 235 5.99 -8.12 -27.94
CA LEU A 235 4.54 -8.06 -27.73
C LEU A 235 3.98 -9.42 -27.32
N ASP A 236 4.47 -10.51 -27.91
CA ASP A 236 4.01 -11.86 -27.59
C ASP A 236 4.35 -12.26 -26.15
N ARG A 237 5.51 -11.84 -25.63
CA ARG A 237 5.87 -12.09 -24.23
C ARG A 237 4.91 -11.39 -23.28
N VAL A 238 4.61 -10.11 -23.55
CA VAL A 238 3.69 -9.32 -22.72
C VAL A 238 2.26 -9.85 -22.83
N LYS A 239 1.82 -10.27 -24.03
CA LYS A 239 0.53 -10.96 -24.22
C LYS A 239 0.45 -12.30 -23.49
N ASN A 240 1.53 -13.07 -23.43
CA ASN A 240 1.55 -14.32 -22.68
C ASN A 240 1.40 -14.07 -21.16
N LEU A 241 1.90 -12.94 -20.67
CA LEU A 241 1.77 -12.53 -19.28
C LEU A 241 0.37 -11.96 -18.96
N LEU A 242 -0.14 -11.05 -19.80
CA LEU A 242 -1.33 -10.23 -19.52
C LEU A 242 -2.59 -10.62 -20.30
N GLY A 243 -2.49 -11.50 -21.30
CA GLY A 243 -3.57 -11.79 -22.24
C GLY A 243 -4.79 -12.49 -21.62
N HIS A 244 -4.70 -12.93 -20.37
CA HIS A 244 -5.84 -13.48 -19.62
C HIS A 244 -6.68 -12.42 -18.92
N PHE A 245 -6.23 -11.16 -18.87
CA PHE A 245 -7.03 -10.04 -18.39
C PHE A 245 -7.88 -9.47 -19.54
N ASN A 246 -9.20 -9.50 -19.37
CA ASN A 246 -10.16 -9.11 -20.42
C ASN A 246 -10.16 -7.60 -20.73
N ASN A 247 -9.72 -6.79 -19.76
CA ASN A 247 -9.73 -5.33 -19.82
C ASN A 247 -8.37 -4.73 -20.21
N VAL A 248 -7.39 -5.54 -20.64
CA VAL A 248 -6.10 -5.03 -21.12
C VAL A 248 -6.12 -4.84 -22.65
N ARG A 249 -5.55 -3.75 -23.13
CA ARG A 249 -5.43 -3.40 -24.55
C ARG A 249 -3.98 -3.09 -24.90
N PHE A 250 -3.40 -3.87 -25.80
CA PHE A 250 -2.02 -3.68 -26.25
C PHE A 250 -1.97 -2.79 -27.49
N ILE A 251 -1.17 -1.73 -27.45
CA ILE A 251 -1.03 -0.76 -28.54
C ILE A 251 0.44 -0.72 -28.99
N PRO A 252 0.86 -1.63 -29.90
CA PRO A 252 2.25 -1.75 -30.31
C PRO A 252 2.66 -0.68 -31.31
N GLY A 253 3.85 -0.09 -31.11
CA GLY A 253 4.51 0.82 -32.03
C GLY A 253 5.09 2.05 -31.33
N ASP A 254 5.64 2.98 -32.12
CA ASP A 254 6.08 4.27 -31.58
C ASP A 254 4.91 4.98 -30.90
N VAL A 255 5.05 5.21 -29.61
CA VAL A 255 4.07 5.84 -28.73
C VAL A 255 3.54 7.16 -29.29
N THR A 256 4.42 7.97 -29.90
CA THR A 256 4.05 9.28 -30.45
C THR A 256 3.10 9.17 -31.64
N THR A 257 3.18 8.05 -32.37
CA THR A 257 2.32 7.77 -33.53
C THR A 257 1.06 7.03 -33.10
N THR A 258 1.21 5.97 -32.30
CA THR A 258 0.11 5.08 -31.96
C THR A 258 -0.89 5.73 -31.01
N PHE A 259 -0.45 6.61 -30.11
CA PHE A 259 -1.35 7.34 -29.21
C PHE A 259 -2.23 8.38 -29.92
N LEU A 260 -1.72 9.01 -30.99
CA LEU A 260 -2.53 9.89 -31.82
C LEU A 260 -3.54 9.10 -32.64
N ALA A 261 -3.10 7.96 -33.20
CA ALA A 261 -3.94 7.12 -34.04
C ALA A 261 -5.04 6.40 -33.26
N SER A 262 -4.80 6.02 -32.00
CA SER A 262 -5.79 5.33 -31.16
C SER A 262 -6.95 6.24 -30.77
N GLY A 263 -6.68 7.52 -30.51
CA GLY A 263 -7.69 8.49 -30.08
C GLY A 263 -8.29 8.20 -28.70
N GLU A 264 -7.64 7.33 -27.91
CA GLU A 264 -8.17 6.85 -26.64
C GLU A 264 -8.13 7.92 -25.55
N GLY A 265 -9.04 7.76 -24.59
CA GLY A 265 -9.33 8.68 -23.50
C GLY A 265 -10.84 8.89 -23.34
N PRO A 266 -11.29 9.51 -22.25
CA PRO A 266 -10.48 10.16 -21.22
C PRO A 266 -9.83 9.18 -20.24
N PHE A 267 -8.80 9.63 -19.52
CA PHE A 267 -8.07 8.82 -18.55
C PHE A 267 -8.23 9.34 -17.12
N CYS A 268 -8.38 8.42 -16.16
CA CYS A 268 -8.33 8.72 -14.73
C CYS A 268 -6.94 8.49 -14.12
N LEU A 269 -6.13 7.62 -14.73
CA LEU A 269 -4.76 7.36 -14.30
C LEU A 269 -3.88 7.10 -15.51
N VAL A 270 -2.74 7.77 -15.58
CA VAL A 270 -1.74 7.52 -16.62
C VAL A 270 -0.35 7.42 -16.02
N HIS A 271 0.32 6.31 -16.31
CA HIS A 271 1.71 6.02 -15.96
C HIS A 271 2.63 6.26 -17.17
N VAL A 272 3.54 7.21 -17.08
CA VAL A 272 4.56 7.50 -18.10
C VAL A 272 5.90 6.97 -17.59
N ASP A 273 6.45 5.98 -18.29
CA ASP A 273 7.71 5.29 -18.00
C ASP A 273 8.52 5.10 -19.30
N CYS A 274 8.76 6.20 -19.99
CA CYS A 274 9.43 6.21 -21.30
C CYS A 274 10.87 6.74 -21.24
N ASP A 275 11.37 7.17 -20.07
CA ASP A 275 12.71 7.70 -19.77
C ASP A 275 13.09 9.04 -20.44
N GLN A 276 12.67 9.25 -21.68
CA GLN A 276 13.34 10.14 -22.62
C GLN A 276 12.64 11.49 -22.76
N PHE A 277 13.44 12.54 -23.02
CA PHE A 277 12.94 13.91 -23.12
C PHE A 277 11.81 14.09 -24.15
N GLU A 278 12.04 13.70 -25.41
CA GLU A 278 11.12 14.03 -26.51
C GLU A 278 9.77 13.34 -26.39
N VAL A 279 9.76 12.04 -26.03
CA VAL A 279 8.51 11.29 -25.85
C VAL A 279 7.76 11.76 -24.60
N THR A 280 8.44 12.04 -23.50
CA THR A 280 7.80 12.57 -22.29
C THR A 280 7.18 13.94 -22.55
N ARG A 281 7.90 14.84 -23.24
CA ARG A 281 7.37 16.15 -23.63
C ARG A 281 6.11 15.99 -24.47
N PHE A 282 6.16 15.14 -25.50
CA PHE A 282 5.02 14.86 -26.35
C PHE A 282 3.83 14.33 -25.53
N LEU A 283 4.07 13.37 -24.63
CA LEU A 283 3.05 12.76 -23.79
C LEU A 283 2.42 13.78 -22.84
N CYS A 284 3.18 14.67 -22.22
CA CYS A 284 2.65 15.78 -21.43
C CYS A 284 1.63 16.63 -22.23
N GLU A 285 2.00 17.03 -23.46
CA GLU A 285 1.14 17.85 -24.32
C GLU A 285 -0.15 17.12 -24.74
N GLN A 286 -0.07 15.83 -25.05
CA GLN A 286 -1.21 15.06 -25.57
C GLN A 286 -2.11 14.44 -24.50
N LEU A 287 -1.55 14.06 -23.34
CA LEU A 287 -2.30 13.42 -22.25
C LEU A 287 -3.03 14.43 -21.39
N TYR A 288 -2.41 15.58 -21.09
CA TYR A 288 -3.00 16.59 -20.21
C TYR A 288 -4.45 16.98 -20.57
N PRO A 289 -4.83 17.23 -21.85
CA PRO A 289 -6.23 17.52 -22.20
C PRO A 289 -7.16 16.29 -22.15
N ARG A 290 -6.62 15.07 -22.04
CA ARG A 290 -7.38 13.81 -21.97
C ARG A 290 -7.55 13.29 -20.54
N MET A 291 -6.92 13.93 -19.54
CA MET A 291 -7.13 13.62 -18.14
C MET A 291 -8.48 14.17 -17.66
N VAL A 292 -9.24 13.35 -16.92
CA VAL A 292 -10.43 13.84 -16.20
C VAL A 292 -10.01 14.70 -15.00
N PRO A 293 -10.86 15.65 -14.54
CA PRO A 293 -10.65 16.32 -13.26
C PRO A 293 -10.49 15.32 -12.11
N GLY A 294 -9.50 15.53 -11.27
CA GLY A 294 -9.06 14.61 -10.21
C GLY A 294 -8.18 13.44 -10.69
N GLY A 295 -8.05 13.24 -12.01
CA GLY A 295 -7.21 12.20 -12.58
C GLY A 295 -5.72 12.43 -12.32
N ILE A 296 -4.95 11.34 -12.30
CA ILE A 296 -3.52 11.37 -11.93
C ILE A 296 -2.66 11.06 -13.15
N LEU A 297 -1.70 11.94 -13.44
CA LEU A 297 -0.65 11.71 -14.44
C LEU A 297 0.67 11.57 -13.69
N MET A 298 1.35 10.43 -13.83
CA MET A 298 2.59 10.13 -13.12
C MET A 298 3.75 9.83 -14.07
N PHE A 299 4.96 10.17 -13.64
CA PHE A 299 6.21 10.13 -14.39
C PHE A 299 7.25 9.37 -13.57
N GLN A 300 7.54 8.15 -14.00
CA GLN A 300 8.19 7.10 -13.21
C GLN A 300 9.63 7.44 -12.83
N ASN A 301 10.40 8.04 -13.76
CA ASN A 301 11.84 8.23 -13.61
C ASN A 301 12.23 9.69 -13.32
N TYR A 302 11.28 10.51 -12.87
CA TYR A 302 11.45 11.95 -12.70
C TYR A 302 12.62 12.34 -11.76
N SER A 303 12.79 11.62 -10.65
CA SER A 303 13.88 11.91 -9.69
C SER A 303 15.17 11.15 -10.00
N PHE A 304 15.18 10.28 -11.01
CA PHE A 304 16.35 9.48 -11.33
C PHE A 304 17.33 10.30 -12.18
N GLY A 305 18.56 10.47 -11.68
CA GLY A 305 19.53 11.36 -12.30
C GLY A 305 19.91 10.99 -13.74
N ALA A 306 19.74 9.73 -14.14
CA ALA A 306 20.03 9.27 -15.49
C ALA A 306 18.94 9.61 -16.53
N THR A 307 17.76 10.00 -16.06
CA THR A 307 16.57 10.33 -16.87
C THR A 307 16.20 11.81 -16.69
N LEU A 308 17.23 12.67 -16.62
CA LEU A 308 17.03 14.12 -16.46
C LEU A 308 16.18 14.72 -17.59
N GLY A 309 16.20 14.11 -18.78
CA GLY A 309 15.31 14.43 -19.89
C GLY A 309 13.83 14.42 -19.49
N GLU A 310 13.36 13.34 -18.85
CA GLU A 310 11.97 13.26 -18.35
C GLU A 310 11.63 14.42 -17.43
N ARG A 311 12.49 14.70 -16.45
CA ARG A 311 12.29 15.81 -15.51
C ARG A 311 12.19 17.16 -16.20
N ILE A 312 13.10 17.45 -17.13
CA ILE A 312 13.10 18.73 -17.86
C ILE A 312 11.80 18.89 -18.65
N ALA A 313 11.33 17.82 -19.31
CA ALA A 313 10.07 17.84 -20.06
C ALA A 313 8.86 18.13 -19.15
N VAL A 314 8.79 17.47 -18.00
CA VAL A 314 7.72 17.65 -17.00
C VAL A 314 7.76 19.07 -16.41
N ASP A 315 8.92 19.49 -15.88
CA ASP A 315 9.09 20.82 -15.28
C ASP A 315 8.74 21.93 -16.28
N HIS A 316 9.18 21.81 -17.54
CA HIS A 316 8.87 22.79 -18.58
C HIS A 316 7.39 22.83 -18.94
N PHE A 317 6.70 21.69 -19.02
CA PHE A 317 5.30 21.65 -19.41
C PHE A 317 4.36 22.21 -18.32
N PHE A 318 4.67 21.96 -17.05
CA PHE A 318 3.82 22.35 -15.92
C PHE A 318 4.15 23.75 -15.34
N GLN A 319 5.20 24.43 -15.80
CA GLN A 319 5.63 25.73 -15.26
C GLN A 319 4.55 26.84 -15.32
N ASP A 320 3.62 26.76 -16.28
CA ASP A 320 2.55 27.72 -16.54
C ASP A 320 1.15 27.15 -16.27
N LYS A 321 1.09 25.97 -15.65
CA LYS A 321 -0.17 25.26 -15.31
C LYS A 321 -0.55 25.56 -13.86
N PRO A 322 -1.85 25.50 -13.52
CA PRO A 322 -2.30 25.71 -12.14
C PRO A 322 -1.95 24.53 -11.22
N GLU A 323 -1.66 23.35 -11.77
CA GLU A 323 -1.28 22.16 -11.00
C GLU A 323 0.20 22.16 -10.62
N ALA A 324 0.50 21.66 -9.42
CA ALA A 324 1.87 21.46 -8.96
C ALA A 324 2.37 20.04 -9.31
N VAL A 325 3.65 19.92 -9.62
CA VAL A 325 4.35 18.63 -9.72
C VAL A 325 4.69 18.15 -8.31
N LEU A 326 4.11 17.02 -7.91
CA LEU A 326 4.31 16.41 -6.60
C LEU A 326 5.26 15.22 -6.70
N LEU A 327 5.94 14.88 -5.61
CA LEU A 327 6.81 13.71 -5.53
C LEU A 327 6.12 12.58 -4.78
N GLY A 328 6.10 11.40 -5.40
CA GLY A 328 5.65 10.15 -4.82
C GLY A 328 6.63 9.61 -3.79
N TYR A 329 6.16 8.64 -3.00
CA TYR A 329 6.98 7.94 -2.00
C TYR A 329 8.15 7.18 -2.65
N ASP A 330 8.00 6.81 -3.91
CA ASP A 330 8.99 6.12 -4.73
C ASP A 330 9.99 7.04 -5.45
N GLY A 331 9.77 8.35 -5.40
CA GLY A 331 10.56 9.36 -6.12
C GLY A 331 10.04 9.66 -7.54
N ALA A 332 9.00 8.97 -8.02
CA ALA A 332 8.31 9.37 -9.24
C ALA A 332 7.64 10.74 -9.03
N ALA A 333 7.39 11.49 -10.10
CA ALA A 333 6.54 12.66 -10.03
C ALA A 333 5.11 12.30 -10.36
N PHE A 334 4.16 13.07 -9.84
CA PHE A 334 2.77 12.99 -10.29
C PHE A 334 2.07 14.34 -10.19
N VAL A 335 1.01 14.47 -10.98
CA VAL A 335 0.13 15.65 -11.02
C VAL A 335 -1.31 15.18 -10.88
N ILE A 336 -2.11 15.90 -10.08
CA ILE A 336 -3.55 15.70 -9.98
C ILE A 336 -4.23 16.78 -10.81
N LYS A 337 -4.94 16.37 -11.87
CA LYS A 337 -5.63 17.27 -12.79
C LYS A 337 -6.72 18.07 -12.06
N GLN A 338 -6.74 19.40 -12.21
CA GLN A 338 -7.80 20.26 -11.66
C GLN A 338 -9.07 20.24 -12.49
#